data_AF-B4W586-F1
#
_entry.id   AF-B4W586-F1
#
_cell.length_a   1.000
_cell.length_b   1.000
_cell.length_c   1.000
_cell.angle_alpha   90.00
_cell.angle_beta   90.00
_cell.angle_gamma   90.00
#
_symmetry.space_group_name_H-M   'P 1'
#
loop_
_entity.id
_entity.type
_entity.pdbx_description
1 polymer ?
#
loop_
_entity_poly.entity_id
_entity_poly.type
_entity_poly.pdbx_seq_one_letter_code
_entity_poly.pdbx_strand_id
1 'polypeptide(L)'
;MFSTQLAILSAPDSSLTQKILSNPPQRFNKTHHYQVSNDRHNHVFVPKDDGIRAYMTEQGQGVEPGDYLILHRGYTSNRYQVDKINYYSNPPDMWIALLKQC
;
A
#
# COMPACT_ATOMS: atom_id res chain seq x y z
N MET A 1 15.03 -26.21 70.90
CA MET A 1 16.12 -26.67 70.00
C MET A 1 15.50 -27.60 68.95
N PHE A 2 15.33 -27.13 67.72
CA PHE A 2 15.15 -27.93 66.48
C PHE A 2 15.48 -26.94 65.34
N SER A 3 16.66 -27.02 64.74
CA SER A 3 17.09 -27.91 63.64
C SER A 3 16.93 -27.22 62.28
N THR A 4 18.07 -27.05 61.64
CA THR A 4 18.39 -26.38 60.38
C THR A 4 17.82 -27.12 59.16
N GLN A 5 17.42 -26.39 58.10
CA GLN A 5 17.70 -26.84 56.74
C GLN A 5 17.84 -25.69 55.72
N LEU A 6 18.91 -25.80 54.92
CA LEU A 6 19.30 -25.10 53.69
C LEU A 6 18.17 -25.12 52.63
N ALA A 7 18.11 -24.28 51.59
CA ALA A 7 19.19 -23.94 50.66
C ALA A 7 18.85 -22.69 49.82
N ILE A 8 19.90 -21.96 49.43
CA ILE A 8 19.91 -21.03 48.30
C ILE A 8 20.04 -21.88 47.03
N LEU A 9 19.15 -21.71 46.06
CA LEU A 9 19.46 -21.99 44.66
C LEU A 9 18.86 -20.89 43.78
N SER A 10 19.76 -20.26 43.03
CA SER A 10 19.56 -19.25 42.00
C SER A 10 18.64 -19.74 40.87
N ALA A 11 17.98 -18.77 40.22
CA ALA A 11 17.01 -18.88 39.14
C ALA A 11 17.45 -19.73 37.93
N PRO A 12 16.51 -19.98 36.99
CA PRO A 12 16.63 -19.17 35.79
C PRO A 12 15.35 -18.39 35.46
N ASP A 13 15.57 -17.11 35.20
CA ASP A 13 14.69 -16.23 34.45
C ASP A 13 14.37 -16.89 33.10
N SER A 14 13.17 -17.43 32.96
CA SER A 14 12.65 -17.97 31.71
C SER A 14 11.75 -16.94 31.02
N SER A 15 12.25 -15.70 30.88
CA SER A 15 11.87 -14.82 29.78
C SER A 15 12.35 -15.41 28.45
N LEU A 16 11.75 -16.54 28.07
CA LEU A 16 11.90 -17.12 26.74
C LEU A 16 11.22 -16.18 25.76
N THR A 17 12.11 -15.40 25.18
CA THR A 17 11.97 -14.50 24.06
C THR A 17 11.21 -15.20 22.94
N GLN A 18 9.88 -15.15 22.96
CA GLN A 18 9.09 -15.34 21.76
C GLN A 18 9.18 -14.05 20.93
N LYS A 19 10.38 -13.78 20.43
CA LYS A 19 10.57 -12.95 19.25
C LYS A 19 10.07 -13.79 18.09
N ILE A 20 8.75 -13.93 18.00
CA ILE A 20 8.07 -14.43 16.81
C ILE A 20 8.54 -13.49 15.71
N LEU A 21 9.40 -14.00 14.84
CA LEU A 21 9.75 -13.38 13.58
C LEU A 21 8.45 -13.34 12.78
N SER A 22 7.65 -12.30 12.98
CA SER A 22 6.57 -11.98 12.08
C SER A 22 7.24 -11.64 10.76
N ASN A 23 7.23 -12.58 9.82
CA ASN A 23 7.42 -12.23 8.43
C ASN A 23 6.45 -11.08 8.15
N PRO A 24 6.92 -9.92 7.66
CA PRO A 24 6.00 -8.86 7.29
C PRO A 24 5.01 -9.47 6.30
N PRO A 25 3.69 -9.22 6.45
CA PRO A 25 2.71 -9.74 5.50
C PRO A 25 3.16 -9.33 4.11
N GLN A 26 3.40 -10.33 3.25
CA GLN A 26 3.83 -10.11 1.89
C GLN A 26 2.69 -9.38 1.19
N ARG A 27 2.83 -8.06 1.05
CA ARG A 27 1.82 -7.21 0.41
C ARG A 27 1.90 -7.49 -1.08
N PHE A 28 0.89 -8.16 -1.62
CA PHE A 28 0.72 -8.28 -3.06
C PHE A 28 0.24 -6.95 -3.61
N ASN A 29 0.86 -6.49 -4.70
CA ASN A 29 0.42 -5.32 -5.44
C ASN A 29 -1.03 -5.54 -5.89
N LYS A 30 -1.92 -4.65 -5.50
CA LYS A 30 -3.34 -4.70 -5.83
C LYS A 30 -3.56 -4.24 -7.27
N THR A 31 -4.67 -4.63 -7.85
CA THR A 31 -5.12 -4.13 -9.15
C THR A 31 -6.43 -3.37 -8.96
N HIS A 32 -6.46 -2.13 -9.42
CA HIS A 32 -7.59 -1.21 -9.32
C HIS A 32 -8.12 -0.91 -10.71
N HIS A 33 -9.44 -0.83 -10.86
CA HIS A 33 -10.09 -0.63 -12.16
C HIS A 33 -10.79 0.72 -12.19
N TYR A 34 -10.51 1.51 -13.23
CA TYR A 34 -11.12 2.82 -13.44
C TYR A 34 -11.67 2.93 -14.85
N GLN A 35 -12.83 3.59 -14.96
CA GLN A 35 -13.40 3.98 -16.23
C GLN A 35 -13.04 5.44 -16.50
N VAL A 36 -12.24 5.69 -17.54
CA VAL A 36 -11.94 7.06 -17.97
C VAL A 36 -13.16 7.56 -18.74
N SER A 37 -14.01 8.35 -18.08
CA SER A 37 -15.16 9.00 -18.71
C SER A 37 -14.86 10.47 -19.01
N ASN A 38 -15.44 11.00 -20.08
CA ASN A 38 -15.41 12.46 -20.33
C ASN A 38 -16.41 13.21 -19.42
N ASP A 39 -17.25 12.47 -18.68
CA ASP A 39 -18.28 13.02 -17.79
C ASP A 39 -17.70 13.32 -16.42
N ARG A 40 -16.92 14.39 -16.40
CA ARG A 40 -16.79 15.42 -15.35
C ARG A 40 -17.19 15.01 -13.92
N HIS A 41 -16.59 13.98 -13.35
CA HIS A 41 -16.60 13.76 -11.90
C HIS A 41 -15.22 13.30 -11.45
N ASN A 42 -14.48 14.27 -10.91
CA ASN A 42 -13.35 14.17 -9.97
C ASN A 42 -12.09 13.40 -10.36
N HIS A 43 -12.04 12.80 -11.55
CA HIS A 43 -10.86 12.10 -12.03
C HIS A 43 -10.23 12.79 -13.24
N VAL A 44 -8.91 12.96 -13.17
CA VAL A 44 -8.13 13.58 -14.25
C VAL A 44 -7.00 12.63 -14.62
N PHE A 45 -7.01 12.16 -15.86
CA PHE A 45 -5.90 11.39 -16.44
C PHE A 45 -5.19 12.23 -17.49
N VAL A 46 -3.89 12.45 -17.30
CA VAL A 46 -3.05 13.24 -18.22
C VAL A 46 -1.87 12.38 -18.70
N PRO A 47 -1.89 11.89 -19.95
CA PRO A 47 -0.76 11.17 -20.51
C PRO A 47 0.47 12.08 -20.65
N LYS A 48 1.65 11.49 -20.53
CA LYS A 48 2.96 12.12 -20.66
C LYS A 48 3.92 11.15 -21.39
N ASP A 49 4.96 11.68 -22.03
CA ASP A 49 5.99 10.87 -22.70
C ASP A 49 5.34 9.88 -23.69
N ASP A 50 4.43 10.38 -24.55
CA ASP A 50 3.64 9.59 -25.52
C ASP A 50 2.82 8.42 -24.93
N GLY A 51 2.43 8.54 -23.66
CA GLY A 51 1.63 7.55 -22.95
C GLY A 51 2.45 6.57 -22.11
N ILE A 52 3.78 6.62 -22.20
CA ILE A 52 4.68 5.81 -21.36
C ILE A 52 4.49 6.17 -19.87
N ARG A 53 4.15 7.43 -19.60
CA ARG A 53 3.82 7.92 -18.26
C ARG A 53 2.47 8.61 -18.24
N ALA A 54 1.90 8.75 -17.06
CA ALA A 54 0.73 9.58 -16.88
C ALA A 54 0.63 10.13 -15.46
N TYR A 55 -0.08 11.24 -15.31
CA TYR A 55 -0.60 11.67 -14.02
C TYR A 55 -2.07 11.26 -13.90
N MET A 56 -2.46 10.78 -12.72
CA MET A 56 -3.84 10.51 -12.40
C MET A 56 -4.21 11.17 -11.08
N THR A 57 -5.26 11.98 -11.09
CA THR A 57 -5.88 12.55 -9.89
C THR A 57 -7.21 11.86 -9.68
N GLU A 58 -7.49 11.46 -8.45
CA GLU A 58 -8.71 10.74 -8.07
C GLU A 58 -9.04 10.99 -6.59
N GLN A 59 -10.25 10.57 -6.19
CA GLN A 59 -10.66 10.50 -4.80
C GLN A 59 -10.92 9.04 -4.39
N GLY A 60 -10.33 8.61 -3.29
CA GLY A 60 -10.43 7.28 -2.73
C GLY A 60 -9.19 6.89 -1.92
N GLN A 61 -9.25 5.76 -1.24
CA GLN A 61 -8.13 5.26 -0.43
C GLN A 61 -7.60 3.92 -0.96
N GLY A 62 -6.38 3.58 -0.55
CA GLY A 62 -5.87 2.21 -0.67
C GLY A 62 -5.07 1.90 -1.93
N VAL A 63 -4.69 2.93 -2.70
CA VAL A 63 -3.72 2.83 -3.81
C VAL A 63 -2.31 3.04 -3.26
N GLU A 64 -1.42 2.09 -3.46
CA GLU A 64 -0.03 2.18 -2.99
C GLU A 64 0.96 2.14 -4.17
N PRO A 65 2.18 2.70 -4.03
CA PRO A 65 3.24 2.47 -5.02
C PRO A 65 3.44 0.98 -5.28
N GLY A 66 3.56 0.60 -6.55
CA GLY A 66 3.65 -0.78 -6.99
C GLY A 66 2.33 -1.42 -7.42
N ASP A 67 1.18 -0.88 -6.96
CA ASP A 67 -0.15 -1.30 -7.43
C ASP A 67 -0.32 -1.08 -8.93
N TYR A 68 -1.30 -1.75 -9.51
CA TYR A 68 -1.67 -1.62 -10.92
C TYR A 68 -3.01 -0.92 -11.07
N LEU A 69 -3.11 -0.01 -12.03
CA LEU A 69 -4.36 0.61 -12.44
C LEU A 69 -4.70 0.15 -13.86
N ILE A 70 -5.91 -0.39 -14.04
CA ILE A 70 -6.47 -0.71 -15.35
C ILE A 70 -7.44 0.40 -15.72
N LEU A 71 -7.06 1.18 -16.73
CA LEU A 71 -7.83 2.30 -17.24
C LEU A 71 -8.61 1.87 -18.47
N HIS A 72 -9.93 1.83 -18.34
CA HIS A 72 -10.86 1.50 -19.42
C HIS A 72 -11.28 2.79 -20.16
N ARG A 73 -11.09 2.81 -21.49
CA ARG A 73 -11.50 3.90 -22.39
C ARG A 73 -12.28 3.30 -23.56
N GLY A 74 -13.60 3.34 -23.45
CA GLY A 74 -14.49 2.64 -24.39
C GLY A 74 -14.19 1.14 -24.41
N TYR A 75 -13.85 0.60 -25.58
CA TYR A 75 -13.50 -0.82 -25.77
C TYR A 75 -12.02 -1.14 -25.49
N THR A 76 -11.20 -0.14 -25.15
CA THR A 76 -9.77 -0.34 -24.89
C THR A 76 -9.49 -0.28 -23.39
N SER A 77 -8.49 -1.04 -22.94
CA SER A 77 -7.96 -0.92 -21.59
C SER A 77 -6.44 -0.84 -21.63
N ASN A 78 -5.89 0.00 -20.76
CA ASN A 78 -4.44 0.15 -20.59
C ASN A 78 -4.09 -0.13 -19.14
N ARG A 79 -2.98 -0.86 -18.93
CA ARG A 79 -2.46 -1.15 -17.60
C ARG A 79 -1.29 -0.25 -17.29
N TYR A 80 -1.33 0.35 -16.11
CA TYR A 80 -0.26 1.15 -15.56
C TYR A 80 0.15 0.63 -14.19
N GLN A 81 1.41 0.78 -13.83
CA GLN A 81 1.88 0.62 -12.46
C GLN A 81 2.02 1.99 -11.79
N VAL A 82 1.65 2.07 -10.51
CA VAL A 82 1.84 3.26 -9.68
C VAL A 82 3.33 3.39 -9.34
N ASP A 83 3.99 4.40 -9.89
CA ASP A 83 5.39 4.72 -9.57
C ASP A 83 5.46 5.54 -8.27
N LYS A 84 4.67 6.61 -8.18
CA LYS A 84 4.60 7.50 -7.01
C LYS A 84 3.17 7.92 -6.76
N ILE A 85 2.82 8.20 -5.51
CA ILE A 85 1.52 8.74 -5.13
C ILE A 85 1.64 9.77 -4.00
N ASN A 86 0.85 10.82 -4.09
CA ASN A 86 0.74 11.88 -3.11
C ASN A 86 -0.72 11.98 -2.64
N TYR A 87 -0.94 11.81 -1.34
CA TYR A 87 -2.26 11.94 -0.72
C TYR A 87 -2.46 13.35 -0.16
N TYR A 88 -3.69 13.86 -0.30
CA TYR A 88 -4.13 15.16 0.18
C TYR A 88 -5.30 14.98 1.16
N SER A 89 -5.31 15.77 2.23
CA SER A 89 -6.37 15.73 3.25
C SER A 89 -7.53 16.68 3.00
N ASN A 90 -7.37 17.61 2.05
CA ASN A 90 -8.41 18.57 1.67
C ASN A 90 -8.41 18.81 0.14
N PRO A 91 -9.43 18.34 -0.60
CA PRO A 91 -10.54 17.52 -0.10
C PRO A 91 -10.06 16.14 0.41
N PRO A 92 -10.80 15.51 1.34
CA PRO A 92 -10.39 14.24 1.94
C PRO A 92 -10.30 13.13 0.90
N ASP A 93 -9.35 12.22 1.13
CA ASP A 93 -9.09 11.04 0.30
C ASP A 93 -8.71 11.35 -1.14
N MET A 94 -8.25 12.56 -1.45
CA MET A 94 -7.74 12.88 -2.77
C MET A 94 -6.29 12.42 -2.90
N TRP A 95 -5.92 11.93 -4.08
CA TRP A 95 -4.54 11.65 -4.40
C TRP A 95 -4.19 12.03 -5.83
N ILE A 96 -2.89 12.22 -6.05
CA ILE A 96 -2.28 12.38 -7.37
C ILE A 96 -1.17 11.33 -7.50
N ALA A 97 -1.25 10.51 -8.54
CA ALA A 97 -0.27 9.46 -8.82
C ALA A 97 0.51 9.72 -10.11
N LEU A 98 1.79 9.38 -10.09
CA LEU A 98 2.59 9.19 -11.29
C LEU A 98 2.53 7.71 -11.67
N LEU A 99 2.19 7.47 -12.94
CA LEU A 99 1.97 6.15 -13.50
C LEU A 99 3.04 5.84 -14.56
N LYS A 100 3.37 4.56 -14.70
CA LYS A 100 4.20 4.03 -15.78
C LYS A 100 3.44 2.93 -16.51
N GLN A 101 3.36 3.01 -17.84
CA GLN A 101 2.70 1.99 -18.64
C GLN A 101 3.46 0.67 -18.54
N CYS A 102 2.71 -0.43 -18.42
CA CYS A 102 3.22 -1.80 -18.38
C CYS A 102 3.28 -2.42 -19.77
#